data_AF-A0A1X1TIE6-F1
#
_entry.id   AF-A0A1X1TIE6-F1
#
_cell.length_a   1.000
_cell.length_b   1.000
_cell.length_c   1.000
_cell.angle_alpha   90.00
_cell.angle_beta   90.00
_cell.angle_gamma   90.00
#
_symmetry.space_group_name_H-M   'P 1'
#
loop_
_entity.id
_entity.type
_entity.pdbx_description
1 polymer ?
#
loop_
_entity_poly.entity_id
_entity_poly.type
_entity_poly.pdbx_seq_one_letter_code
_entity_poly.pdbx_strand_id
1 'polypeptide(L)' 'MEEIVTAKFVNNLDLAGKLRGTAGSVLVEGNDWHDQTWGSCRCAAHRAVPGANALGVILMSVRMRLESRP' A
#
# COMPACT_ATOMS: atom_id res chain seq x y z
N MET A 1 9.01 -6.26 6.27
CA MET A 1 8.34 -5.03 5.78
C MET A 1 6.91 -4.91 6.32
N GLU A 2 6.08 -5.94 6.16
CA GLU A 2 4.69 -5.96 6.63
C GLU A 2 4.52 -5.63 8.12
N GLU A 3 5.39 -6.14 8.99
CA GLU A 3 5.37 -5.82 10.43
C GLU A 3 5.56 -4.33 10.71
N ILE A 4 6.47 -3.67 9.98
CA ILE A 4 6.76 -2.24 10.12
C ILE A 4 5.57 -1.42 9.65
N VAL A 5 4.97 -1.80 8.52
CA VAL A 5 3.75 -1.15 8.01
C VAL A 5 2.61 -1.33 9.02
N THR A 6 2.44 -2.54 9.56
CA THR A 6 1.44 -2.81 10.61
C THR A 6 1.66 -1.91 11.81
N ALA A 7 2.88 -1.83 12.33
CA ALA A 7 3.22 -0.97 13.47
C ALA A 7 2.90 0.51 13.20
N LYS A 8 3.20 1.01 11.99
CA LYS A 8 2.90 2.39 11.59
C LYS A 8 1.41 2.73 11.71
N PHE A 9 0.54 1.82 11.28
CA PHE A 9 -0.90 2.06 11.28
C PHE A 9 -1.57 1.65 12.59
N VAL A 10 -1.06 0.66 13.33
CA VAL A 10 -1.60 0.28 14.64
C VAL A 10 -1.30 1.36 15.69
N ASN A 11 -0.11 1.96 15.65
CA ASN A 11 0.32 2.94 16.65
C ASN A 11 -0.16 4.37 16.36
N ASN A 12 -0.82 4.62 15.23
CA ASN A 12 -1.31 5.94 14.85
C ASN A 12 -2.75 5.86 14.32
N LEU A 13 -3.70 6.23 15.17
CA LEU A 13 -5.13 6.14 14.89
C LEU A 13 -5.59 7.01 13.71
N ASP A 14 -4.96 8.17 13.49
CA ASP A 14 -5.27 9.03 12.33
C ASP A 14 -4.86 8.33 11.02
N LEU A 15 -3.65 7.78 10.96
CA LEU A 15 -3.20 7.02 9.80
C LEU A 15 -4.04 5.75 9.60
N ALA A 16 -4.43 5.08 10.69
CA ALA A 16 -5.31 3.92 10.64
C ALA A 16 -6.66 4.29 10.01
N GLY A 17 -7.25 5.40 10.44
CA GLY A 17 -8.50 5.94 9.90
C GLY A 17 -8.40 6.26 8.41
N LYS A 18 -7.31 6.91 7.99
CA LYS A 18 -7.03 7.18 6.58
C LYS A 18 -6.91 5.90 5.76
N LEU A 19 -6.22 4.88 6.27
CA LEU A 19 -6.08 3.60 5.58
C LEU A 19 -7.41 2.85 5.46
N ARG A 20 -8.22 2.80 6.53
CA ARG A 20 -9.59 2.24 6.49
C ARG A 20 -10.48 2.99 5.52
N GLY A 21 -10.35 4.32 5.42
CA GLY A 21 -11.09 5.15 4.47
C GLY A 21 -10.87 4.80 3.00
N THR A 22 -9.85 3.99 2.68
CA THR A 22 -9.62 3.47 1.33
C THR A 22 -10.36 2.17 1.03
N ALA A 23 -11.21 1.68 1.94
CA ALA A 23 -11.99 0.46 1.76
C ALA A 23 -12.72 0.44 0.41
N GLY A 24 -12.76 -0.73 -0.23
CA GLY A 24 -13.30 -0.91 -1.58
C GLY A 24 -12.40 -0.41 -2.72
N SER A 25 -11.29 0.28 -2.42
CA SER A 25 -10.32 0.72 -3.43
C SER A 25 -9.06 -0.14 -3.44
N VAL A 26 -8.46 -0.30 -4.62
CA VAL A 26 -7.13 -0.89 -4.82
C VAL A 26 -6.08 0.19 -4.59
N LEU A 27 -5.10 -0.08 -3.72
CA LEU A 27 -3.98 0.81 -3.48
C LEU A 27 -2.81 0.43 -4.38
N VAL A 28 -2.45 1.34 -5.28
CA VAL A 28 -1.26 1.23 -6.14
C VAL A 28 -0.24 2.26 -5.69
N GLU A 29 0.87 1.78 -5.15
CA GLU A 29 2.06 2.59 -4.90
C GLU A 29 2.66 2.91 -6.26
N GLY A 30 2.71 4.20 -6.60
CA GLY A 30 3.25 4.63 -7.88
C GLY A 30 4.45 5.53 -7.68
N ASN A 31 5.50 5.31 -8.46
CA ASN A 31 6.77 6.03 -8.35
C ASN A 31 7.32 6.45 -9.72
N ASP A 32 8.38 7.26 -9.72
CA ASP A 32 9.09 7.71 -10.93
C ASP A 32 10.58 7.30 -10.89
N TRP A 33 10.93 6.38 -10.00
CA TRP A 33 12.30 5.96 -9.68
C TRP A 33 12.66 4.58 -10.25
N HIS A 34 11.87 4.10 -11.21
CA HIS A 34 12.02 2.79 -11.85
C HIS A 34 11.91 1.60 -10.88
N ASP A 35 11.30 1.80 -9.71
CA ASP A 35 11.02 0.72 -8.78
C ASP A 35 9.74 -0.01 -9.21
N GLN A 36 9.92 -1.25 -9.67
CA GLN A 36 8.84 -2.15 -10.05
C GLN A 36 8.58 -3.24 -9.00
N THR A 37 9.32 -3.24 -7.87
CA THR A 37 9.15 -4.23 -6.80
C THR A 37 8.14 -3.73 -5.78
N TRP A 38 8.39 -2.57 -5.18
CA TRP A 38 7.51 -2.05 -4.12
C TRP A 38 6.34 -1.26 -4.66
N GLY A 39 6.54 -0.60 -5.80
CA GLY A 39 5.52 0.17 -6.50
C GLY A 39 5.43 -0.16 -7.98
N SER A 40 4.72 0.70 -8.69
CA SER A 40 4.53 0.68 -10.13
C SER A 40 5.03 1.99 -10.71
N CYS A 41 6.17 1.92 -11.39
CA CYS A 41 6.79 3.06 -12.02
C CYS A 41 5.94 3.60 -13.17
N ARG A 42 5.76 4.92 -13.23
CA ARG A 42 4.95 5.61 -14.25
C ARG A 42 5.77 6.19 -15.41
N CYS A 43 7.09 6.00 -15.40
CA CYS A 43 7.95 6.53 -16.45
C CYS A 43 7.62 5.91 -17.81
N ALA A 44 8.04 6.55 -18.89
CA ALA A 44 7.73 6.09 -20.25
C ALA A 44 8.17 4.64 -20.51
N ALA A 45 9.29 4.20 -19.93
CA ALA A 45 9.81 2.84 -20.09
C ALA A 45 8.95 1.77 -19.39
N HIS A 46 8.30 2.12 -18.27
CA HIS A 46 7.55 1.17 -17.43
C HIS A 46 6.03 1.34 -17.51
N ARG A 47 5.52 2.39 -18.17
CA ARG A 47 4.08 2.65 -18.30
C ARG A 47 3.27 1.46 -18.84
N ALA A 48 3.87 0.65 -19.70
CA ALA A 48 3.22 -0.53 -20.29
C ALA A 48 3.20 -1.75 -19.37
N VAL A 49 4.02 -1.76 -18.30
CA VAL A 49 4.21 -2.91 -17.42
C VAL A 49 3.94 -2.48 -15.98
N PRO A 50 2.83 -2.91 -15.37
CA PRO A 50 2.58 -2.66 -13.95
C PRO A 50 3.71 -3.24 -13.10
N GLY A 51 4.19 -2.48 -12.13
CA GLY A 51 5.08 -3.02 -11.11
C GLY A 51 4.33 -3.97 -10.17
N ALA A 52 5.07 -4.77 -9.41
CA ALA A 52 4.54 -5.75 -8.48
C ALA A 52 3.72 -5.12 -7.34
N ASN A 53 3.90 -3.82 -7.08
CA ASN A 53 3.11 -3.06 -6.10
C ASN A 53 3.08 -3.75 -4.72
N ALA A 54 4.20 -4.33 -4.30
CA ALA A 54 4.26 -5.10 -3.06
C ALA A 54 3.86 -4.27 -1.84
N LEU A 55 4.18 -2.96 -1.82
CA LEU A 55 3.75 -2.08 -0.73
C LEU A 55 2.23 -1.86 -0.74
N GLY A 56 1.62 -1.66 -1.90
CA GLY A 56 0.17 -1.55 -2.04
C GLY A 56 -0.56 -2.80 -1.54
N VAL A 57 -0.04 -3.99 -1.88
CA VAL A 57 -0.56 -5.28 -1.38
C VAL A 57 -0.48 -5.37 0.14
N ILE A 58 0.67 -5.01 0.72
CA ILE A 58 0.87 -4.99 2.18
C ILE A 58 -0.11 -4.01 2.84
N LEU A 59 -0.29 -2.80 2.30
CA LEU A 59 -1.23 -1.81 2.84
C LEU A 59 -2.66 -2.33 2.84
N MET A 60 -3.10 -2.98 1.77
CA MET A 60 -4.43 -3.58 1.69
C MET A 60 -4.60 -4.75 2.68
N SER A 61 -3.57 -5.57 2.87
CA SER A 61 -3.56 -6.64 3.88
C SER A 61 -3.61 -6.09 5.32
N VAL A 62 -2.89 -5.00 5.60
CA VAL A 62 -2.95 -4.32 6.90
C VAL A 62 -4.33 -3.69 7.12
N ARG A 63 -4.93 -3.07 6.09
CA ARG A 63 -6.31 -2.54 6.15
C ARG A 63 -7.31 -3.62 6.59
N MET A 64 -7.30 -4.78 5.95
CA MET A 64 -8.19 -5.90 6.31
C MET A 64 -8.03 -6.36 7.76
N ARG A 65 -6.78 -6.40 8.26
CA ARG A 65 -6.51 -6.78 9.66
C ARG A 65 -6.95 -5.73 10.68
N LEU A 66 -6.92 -4.46 10.31
CA LEU A 66 -7.48 -3.41 11.16
C LEU A 66 -9.00 -3.54 11.23
N GLU A 67 -9.67 -3.84 10.12
CA GLU A 67 -11.12 -4.04 10.06
C GLU A 67 -11.59 -5.29 10.81
N SER A 68 -10.77 -6.35 10.87
CA SER A 68 -11.11 -7.59 11.60
C SER A 68 -10.88 -7.52 13.11
N ARG A 69 -10.36 -6.41 13.65
CA ARG A 69 -10.20 -6.23 15.09
C ARG A 69 -11.49 -5.65 15.69
N PRO A 70 -12.07 -6.29 16.73
CA PRO A 70 -13.26 -5.78 17.42
C PRO A 70 -12.99 -4.44 18.11
#